data_AF-W1DL76-F1
#
_entry.id   AF-W1DL76-F1
#
_cell.length_a   1.000
_cell.length_b   1.000
_cell.length_c   1.000
_cell.angle_alpha   90.00
_cell.angle_beta   90.00
_cell.angle_gamma   90.00
#
_symmetry.space_group_name_H-M   'P 1'
#
loop_
_entity.id
_entity.type
_entity.pdbx_description
1 polymer ?
#
loop_
_entity_poly.entity_id
_entity_poly.type
_entity_poly.pdbx_seq_one_letter_code
_entity_poly.pdbx_strand_id
1 'polypeptide(L)'
;MFDIEELGERTPYPKFERTNEFCELFTTLNRDVFDPLGVEFGMRTIRQGLNYVSLFSDVNDNKSLAINNFIVHKVLPKFTFDGDKQVGDYSKAELVSRVFLPRLESLLDNQAEITAEFSCTKSVERLVKTAESNDGVVNY
;
A
#
# COMPACT_ATOMS: atom_id res chain seq x y z
N MET A 1 -9.78 28.88 19.42
CA MET A 1 -10.38 27.72 20.09
C MET A 1 -11.22 27.05 19.02
N PHE A 2 -10.94 25.81 18.65
CA PHE A 2 -11.72 25.08 17.66
C PHE A 2 -13.00 24.58 18.35
N ASP A 3 -14.16 24.89 17.76
CA ASP A 3 -15.44 24.35 18.22
C ASP A 3 -15.61 22.91 17.72
N ILE A 4 -16.31 22.06 18.48
CA ILE A 4 -16.44 20.63 18.16
C ILE A 4 -17.13 20.43 16.81
N GLU A 5 -18.03 21.34 16.46
CA GLU A 5 -18.75 21.39 15.19
C GLU A 5 -17.82 21.59 13.99
N GLU A 6 -16.65 22.20 14.18
CA GLU A 6 -15.65 22.42 13.12
C GLU A 6 -14.84 21.15 12.80
N LEU A 7 -14.90 20.11 13.66
CA LEU A 7 -14.24 18.83 13.41
C LEU A 7 -14.96 17.96 12.36
N GLY A 8 -16.17 18.36 11.98
CA GLY A 8 -17.02 17.63 11.03
C GLY A 8 -17.62 16.34 11.60
N GLU A 9 -18.60 15.78 10.89
CA GLU A 9 -19.22 14.50 11.27
C GLU A 9 -18.61 13.31 10.54
N ARG A 10 -18.45 12.20 11.26
CA ARG A 10 -17.97 10.95 10.66
C ARG A 10 -19.05 10.34 9.78
N THR A 11 -18.88 10.46 8.47
CA THR A 11 -19.71 9.76 7.50
C THR A 11 -19.26 8.31 7.29
N PRO A 12 -20.16 7.40 6.86
CA PRO A 12 -19.77 6.06 6.45
C PRO A 12 -18.80 6.10 5.26
N TYR A 13 -17.79 5.21 5.24
CA TYR A 13 -16.88 5.13 4.10
C TYR A 13 -17.62 4.82 2.79
N PRO A 14 -17.08 5.22 1.63
CA PRO A 14 -17.60 4.84 0.32
C PRO A 14 -17.80 3.32 0.22
N LYS A 15 -18.80 2.90 -0.56
CA LYS A 15 -19.07 1.48 -0.81
C LYS A 15 -17.92 0.90 -1.65
N PHE A 16 -17.62 -0.37 -1.41
CA PHE A 16 -16.70 -1.12 -2.27
C PHE A 16 -17.41 -1.43 -3.58
N GLU A 17 -16.80 -1.08 -4.70
CA GLU A 17 -17.34 -1.33 -6.04
C GLU A 17 -16.27 -1.97 -6.91
N ARG A 18 -16.52 -3.17 -7.44
CA ARG A 18 -15.53 -3.94 -8.21
C ARG A 18 -15.06 -3.22 -9.48
N THR A 19 -15.89 -2.36 -10.05
CA THR A 19 -15.61 -1.58 -11.26
C THR A 19 -14.79 -0.32 -10.97
N ASN A 20 -14.55 0.02 -9.70
CA ASN A 20 -13.70 1.15 -9.34
C ASN A 20 -12.22 0.75 -9.45
N GLU A 21 -11.41 1.54 -10.17
CA GLU A 21 -9.98 1.29 -10.45
C GLU A 21 -9.18 1.01 -9.17
N PHE A 22 -9.41 1.77 -8.10
CA PHE A 22 -8.72 1.59 -6.83
C PHE A 22 -9.13 0.27 -6.15
N CYS A 23 -10.42 -0.07 -6.18
CA CYS A 23 -10.89 -1.34 -5.63
C CYS A 23 -10.31 -2.52 -6.39
N GLU A 24 -10.31 -2.46 -7.72
CA GLU A 24 -9.75 -3.51 -8.58
C GLU A 24 -8.26 -3.70 -8.34
N LEU A 25 -7.50 -2.59 -8.32
CA LEU A 25 -6.07 -2.60 -8.03
C LEU A 25 -5.78 -3.31 -6.70
N PHE A 26 -6.40 -2.87 -5.61
CA PHE A 26 -6.09 -3.40 -4.28
C PHE A 26 -6.69 -4.80 -4.03
N THR A 27 -7.76 -5.17 -4.73
CA THR A 27 -8.25 -6.56 -4.73
C THR A 27 -7.25 -7.47 -5.45
N THR A 28 -6.69 -7.00 -6.57
CA THR A 28 -5.71 -7.74 -7.35
C THR A 28 -4.38 -7.88 -6.59
N LEU A 29 -3.88 -6.79 -5.99
CA LEU A 29 -2.71 -6.83 -5.13
C LEU A 29 -2.91 -7.72 -3.91
N ASN A 30 -4.12 -7.72 -3.33
CA ASN A 30 -4.41 -8.63 -2.21
C ASN A 30 -4.27 -10.09 -2.62
N ARG A 31 -4.88 -10.47 -3.75
CA ARG A 31 -4.83 -11.85 -4.26
C ARG A 31 -3.40 -12.26 -4.68
N ASP A 32 -2.71 -11.39 -5.41
CA ASP A 32 -1.45 -11.74 -6.06
C ASP A 32 -0.23 -11.58 -5.12
N VAL A 33 -0.36 -10.76 -4.07
CA VAL A 33 0.76 -10.38 -3.19
C VAL A 33 0.41 -10.48 -1.71
N PHE A 34 -0.58 -9.75 -1.20
CA PHE A 34 -0.75 -9.60 0.25
C PHE A 34 -1.17 -10.89 0.95
N ASP A 35 -2.15 -11.60 0.41
CA ASP A 35 -2.61 -12.89 0.93
C ASP A 35 -1.49 -13.95 0.89
N PRO A 36 -0.74 -14.12 -0.22
CA PRO A 36 0.49 -14.92 -0.27
C PRO A 36 1.53 -14.56 0.82
N LEU A 37 1.69 -13.28 1.14
CA LEU A 37 2.59 -12.83 2.21
C LEU A 37 2.03 -13.10 3.62
N GLY A 38 0.75 -13.44 3.75
CA GLY A 38 0.04 -13.55 5.03
C GLY A 38 -0.36 -12.21 5.63
N VAL A 39 -0.45 -11.17 4.79
CA VAL A 39 -0.81 -9.81 5.19
C VAL A 39 -2.33 -9.64 5.13
N GLU A 40 -2.96 -9.38 6.27
CA GLU A 40 -4.41 -9.17 6.32
C GLU A 40 -4.80 -7.82 5.70
N PHE A 41 -5.35 -7.89 4.50
CA PHE A 41 -5.81 -6.73 3.75
C PHE A 41 -7.24 -6.94 3.21
N GLY A 42 -8.22 -6.58 4.04
CA GLY A 42 -9.63 -6.79 3.75
C GLY A 42 -10.35 -5.57 3.16
N MET A 43 -11.63 -5.78 2.82
CA MET A 43 -12.54 -4.77 2.26
C MET A 43 -12.63 -3.48 3.09
N ARG A 44 -12.43 -3.56 4.41
CA ARG A 44 -12.39 -2.38 5.28
C ARG A 44 -11.26 -1.44 4.89
N THR A 45 -10.06 -1.96 4.66
CA THR A 45 -8.89 -1.15 4.30
C THR A 45 -9.06 -0.55 2.91
N ILE A 46 -9.66 -1.29 1.97
CA ILE A 46 -9.98 -0.76 0.64
C ILE A 46 -10.96 0.42 0.72
N ARG A 47 -12.04 0.29 1.49
CA ARG A 47 -13.01 1.38 1.67
C ARG A 47 -12.42 2.61 2.36
N GLN A 48 -11.48 2.41 3.29
CA GLN A 48 -10.71 3.51 3.87
C GLN A 48 -9.82 4.19 2.83
N GLY A 49 -9.22 3.42 1.92
CA GLY A 49 -8.45 3.93 0.80
C GLY A 49 -9.30 4.74 -0.19
N LEU A 50 -10.49 4.26 -0.54
CA LEU A 50 -11.44 5.03 -1.35
C LEU A 50 -11.77 6.38 -0.73
N ASN A 51 -12.04 6.38 0.58
CA ASN A 51 -12.31 7.61 1.31
C ASN A 51 -11.11 8.56 1.25
N TYR A 52 -9.90 8.03 1.45
CA TYR A 52 -8.68 8.81 1.37
C TYR A 52 -8.47 9.41 -0.02
N VAL A 53 -8.61 8.62 -1.08
CA VAL A 53 -8.47 9.10 -2.46
C VAL A 53 -9.49 10.19 -2.77
N SER A 54 -10.74 10.04 -2.32
CA SER A 54 -11.80 11.05 -2.50
C SER A 54 -11.47 12.36 -1.79
N LEU A 55 -10.98 12.32 -0.55
CA LEU A 55 -10.60 13.54 0.18
C LEU A 55 -9.32 14.16 -0.38
N PHE A 56 -8.38 13.35 -0.84
CA PHE A 56 -7.14 13.80 -1.44
C PHE A 56 -7.40 14.54 -2.76
N SER A 57 -8.35 14.06 -3.57
CA SER A 57 -8.71 14.69 -4.85
C SER A 57 -9.27 16.10 -4.71
N ASP A 58 -9.78 16.48 -3.53
CA ASP A 58 -10.28 17.84 -3.30
C ASP A 58 -9.14 18.87 -3.23
N VAL A 59 -7.90 18.43 -2.97
CA VAL A 59 -6.73 19.31 -2.78
C VAL A 59 -5.56 18.97 -3.72
N ASN A 60 -5.58 17.79 -4.35
CA ASN A 60 -4.50 17.32 -5.23
C ASN A 60 -5.03 16.24 -6.20
N ASP A 61 -4.87 16.47 -7.50
CA ASP A 61 -5.38 15.60 -8.57
C ASP A 61 -4.42 14.45 -8.95
N ASN A 62 -3.23 14.39 -8.35
CA ASN A 62 -2.24 13.35 -8.60
C ASN A 62 -2.65 12.02 -7.93
N LYS A 63 -3.36 11.18 -8.68
CA LYS A 63 -3.77 9.83 -8.27
C LYS A 63 -2.58 8.96 -7.84
N SER A 64 -1.44 9.04 -8.53
CA SER A 64 -0.23 8.26 -8.22
C SER A 64 0.29 8.62 -6.83
N LEU A 65 0.27 9.89 -6.45
CA LEU A 65 0.64 10.34 -5.11
C LEU A 65 -0.34 9.83 -4.05
N ALA A 66 -1.65 9.82 -4.34
CA ALA A 66 -2.64 9.24 -3.44
C ALA A 66 -2.39 7.73 -3.21
N ILE A 67 -2.10 6.97 -4.27
CA ILE A 67 -1.80 5.53 -4.16
C ILE A 67 -0.50 5.31 -3.40
N ASN A 68 0.56 6.07 -3.70
CA ASN A 68 1.84 6.06 -2.98
C ASN A 68 1.61 6.22 -1.47
N ASN A 69 0.91 7.28 -1.07
CA ASN A 69 0.65 7.59 0.34
C ASN A 69 -0.18 6.50 1.01
N PHE A 70 -1.19 5.98 0.31
CA PHE A 70 -2.00 4.89 0.85
C PHE A 70 -1.16 3.62 1.08
N ILE A 71 -0.24 3.28 0.19
CA ILE A 71 0.66 2.14 0.37
C ILE A 71 1.57 2.37 1.59
N VAL A 72 2.25 3.52 1.67
CA VAL A 72 3.16 3.85 2.78
C VAL A 72 2.46 3.78 4.14
N HIS A 73 1.22 4.27 4.24
CA HIS A 73 0.57 4.44 5.54
C HIS A 73 -0.47 3.37 5.89
N LYS A 74 -0.94 2.56 4.93
CA LYS A 74 -1.98 1.54 5.17
C LYS A 74 -1.57 0.13 4.76
N VAL A 75 -0.62 -0.03 3.84
CA VAL A 75 -0.18 -1.35 3.36
C VAL A 75 1.12 -1.75 4.04
N LEU A 76 2.19 -0.98 3.86
CA LEU A 76 3.52 -1.33 4.37
C LEU A 76 3.57 -1.55 5.89
N PRO A 77 2.84 -0.81 6.74
CA PRO A 77 2.82 -1.07 8.19
C PRO A 77 2.25 -2.44 8.60
N LYS A 78 1.70 -3.20 7.64
CA LYS A 78 1.23 -4.57 7.86
C LYS A 78 2.24 -5.62 7.40
N PHE A 79 3.37 -5.22 6.82
CA PHE A 79 4.40 -6.13 6.33
C PHE A 79 5.28 -6.58 7.49
N THR A 80 4.82 -7.64 8.15
CA THR A 80 5.57 -8.35 9.18
C THR A 80 5.50 -9.84 8.87
N PHE A 81 6.56 -10.39 8.27
CA PHE A 81 6.61 -11.79 7.88
C PHE A 81 8.05 -12.26 7.72
N ASP A 82 8.21 -13.58 7.71
CA ASP A 82 9.47 -14.25 7.39
C ASP A 82 9.62 -14.32 5.87
N GLY A 83 10.61 -13.62 5.33
CA GLY A 83 10.89 -13.48 3.90
C GLY A 83 11.45 -14.73 3.24
N ASP A 84 12.05 -15.65 4.02
CA ASP A 84 12.65 -16.89 3.50
C ASP A 84 11.61 -17.99 3.28
N LYS A 85 10.42 -17.84 3.87
CA LYS A 85 9.31 -18.76 3.66
C LYS A 85 8.89 -18.78 2.19
N GLN A 86 8.63 -19.99 1.71
CA GLN A 86 8.18 -20.25 0.34
C GLN A 86 6.68 -19.97 0.19
N VAL A 87 6.32 -19.44 -0.98
CA VAL A 87 4.96 -19.23 -1.44
C VAL A 87 4.88 -19.52 -2.94
N GLY A 88 4.39 -20.71 -3.28
CA GLY A 88 4.49 -21.23 -4.64
C GLY A 88 5.96 -21.47 -5.02
N ASP A 89 6.39 -20.88 -6.13
CA ASP A 89 7.75 -21.02 -6.68
C ASP A 89 8.73 -19.93 -6.20
N TYR A 90 8.30 -19.04 -5.31
CA TYR A 90 9.09 -17.90 -4.82
C TYR A 90 9.22 -17.92 -3.29
N SER A 91 10.30 -17.35 -2.76
CA SER A 91 10.27 -16.88 -1.37
C SER A 91 9.36 -15.66 -1.23
N LYS A 92 8.90 -15.36 -0.02
CA LYS A 92 8.11 -14.15 0.25
C LYS A 92 8.91 -12.87 -0.07
N ALA A 93 10.21 -12.86 0.20
CA ALA A 93 11.09 -11.74 -0.20
C ALA A 93 11.21 -11.60 -1.73
N GLU A 94 11.27 -12.72 -2.46
CA GLU A 94 11.25 -12.71 -3.93
C GLU A 94 9.90 -12.20 -4.48
N LEU A 95 8.78 -12.57 -3.85
CA LEU A 95 7.47 -12.04 -4.24
C LEU A 95 7.41 -10.50 -4.07
N VAL A 96 7.99 -9.96 -3.00
CA VAL A 96 8.08 -8.51 -2.81
C VAL A 96 8.98 -7.86 -3.86
N SER A 97 10.20 -8.36 -4.04
CA SER A 97 11.21 -7.73 -4.88
C SER A 97 10.98 -7.91 -6.38
N ARG A 98 10.40 -9.04 -6.81
CA ARG A 98 10.22 -9.39 -8.23
C ARG A 98 8.81 -9.17 -8.76
N VAL A 99 7.80 -9.07 -7.88
CA VAL A 99 6.41 -8.87 -8.28
C VAL A 99 5.85 -7.58 -7.74
N PHE A 100 5.90 -7.36 -6.42
CA PHE A 100 5.29 -6.18 -5.82
C PHE A 100 5.99 -4.89 -6.23
N LEU A 101 7.32 -4.79 -6.04
CA LEU A 101 8.09 -3.59 -6.35
C LEU A 101 8.00 -3.19 -7.83
N PRO A 102 8.23 -4.07 -8.83
CA PRO A 102 8.10 -3.69 -10.24
C PRO A 102 6.68 -3.27 -10.61
N ARG A 103 5.66 -3.87 -9.97
CA ARG A 103 4.27 -3.47 -10.17
C ARG A 103 3.98 -2.08 -9.63
N LEU A 104 4.59 -1.68 -8.50
CA LEU A 104 4.49 -0.31 -8.00
C LEU A 104 5.21 0.69 -8.92
N GLU A 105 6.39 0.34 -9.40
CA GLU A 105 7.16 1.19 -10.33
C GLU A 105 6.41 1.40 -11.65
N SER A 106 5.71 0.39 -12.16
CA SER A 106 4.88 0.52 -13.36
C SER A 106 3.56 1.26 -13.12
N LEU A 107 3.04 1.26 -11.90
CA LEU A 107 1.76 1.87 -11.55
C LEU A 107 1.89 3.36 -11.27
N LEU A 108 3.02 3.78 -10.71
CA LEU A 108 3.19 5.10 -10.13
C LEU A 108 4.05 5.98 -11.02
N ASP A 109 3.43 6.98 -11.63
CA ASP A 109 4.15 8.03 -12.36
C ASP A 109 4.94 8.94 -11.41
N ASN A 110 5.96 9.61 -11.96
CA ASN A 110 6.73 10.68 -11.30
C ASN A 110 7.34 10.31 -9.93
N GLN A 111 7.63 9.03 -9.69
CA GLN A 111 8.26 8.55 -8.46
C GLN A 111 9.60 9.24 -8.14
N ALA A 112 10.32 9.73 -9.15
CA ALA A 112 11.59 10.43 -9.00
C ALA A 112 11.44 11.80 -8.29
N GLU A 113 10.26 12.39 -8.28
CA GLU A 113 9.98 13.69 -7.66
C GLU A 113 9.60 13.55 -6.17
N ILE A 114 9.20 12.35 -5.74
CA ILE A 114 8.86 12.07 -4.35
C ILE A 114 10.15 11.86 -3.56
N THR A 115 10.32 12.62 -2.46
CA THR A 115 11.46 12.42 -1.58
C THR A 115 11.47 10.99 -1.03
N ALA A 116 12.67 10.41 -0.88
CA ALA A 116 12.81 8.99 -0.56
C ALA A 116 12.14 8.56 0.76
N GLU A 117 11.91 9.48 1.69
CA GLU A 117 11.18 9.23 2.95
C GLU A 117 9.68 8.94 2.71
N PHE A 118 9.07 9.59 1.72
CA PHE A 118 7.65 9.45 1.41
C PHE A 118 7.35 8.50 0.25
N SER A 119 8.38 8.00 -0.45
CA SER A 119 8.20 7.08 -1.58
C SER A 119 7.96 5.65 -1.11
N CYS A 120 6.86 5.03 -1.60
CA CYS A 120 6.57 3.64 -1.30
C CYS A 120 7.54 2.67 -1.97
N THR A 121 8.01 2.97 -3.19
CA THR A 121 8.99 2.13 -3.91
C THR A 121 10.32 2.14 -3.17
N LYS A 122 10.82 3.32 -2.76
CA LYS A 122 12.02 3.42 -1.91
C LYS A 122 11.85 2.77 -0.55
N SER A 123 10.67 2.82 0.01
CA SER A 123 10.35 2.13 1.27
C SER A 123 10.39 0.61 1.12
N VAL A 124 9.86 0.06 0.01
CA VAL A 124 9.95 -1.38 -0.30
C VAL A 124 11.40 -1.81 -0.59
N GLU A 125 12.16 -1.03 -1.36
CA GLU A 125 13.59 -1.29 -1.59
C GLU A 125 14.37 -1.39 -0.27
N ARG A 126 14.14 -0.46 0.66
CA ARG A 126 14.76 -0.48 1.99
C ARG A 126 14.32 -1.69 2.78
N LEU A 127 13.03 -2.01 2.76
CA LEU A 127 12.46 -3.15 3.49
C LEU A 127 13.12 -4.47 3.09
N VAL A 128 13.30 -4.70 1.78
CA VAL A 128 13.99 -5.90 1.27
C VAL A 128 15.44 -5.94 1.72
N LYS A 129 16.19 -4.84 1.57
CA LYS A 129 17.60 -4.75 2.01
C LYS A 129 17.78 -4.95 3.51
N THR A 130 16.87 -4.40 4.32
CA THR A 130 16.89 -4.60 5.76
C THR A 130 16.63 -6.07 6.10
N ALA A 131 15.67 -6.72 5.44
CA ALA A 131 15.40 -8.14 5.67
C ALA A 131 16.61 -9.03 5.33
N GLU A 132 17.32 -8.76 4.23
CA GLU A 132 18.57 -9.46 3.87
C GLU A 132 19.63 -9.39 4.98
N SER A 133 19.66 -8.29 5.73
CA SER A 133 20.60 -8.08 6.84
C SER A 133 20.09 -8.59 8.20
N ASN A 134 18.85 -9.08 8.27
CA ASN A 134 18.17 -9.48 9.50
C ASN A 134 17.50 -10.86 9.34
N ASP A 135 18.26 -11.84 8.86
CA ASP A 135 17.84 -13.25 8.75
C ASP A 135 16.51 -13.44 7.97
N GLY A 136 16.33 -12.66 6.90
CA GLY A 136 15.14 -12.72 6.06
C GLY A 136 13.88 -12.13 6.69
N VAL A 137 13.94 -11.61 7.92
CA VAL A 137 12.77 -11.05 8.61
C VAL A 137 12.37 -9.71 8.01
N VAL A 138 11.20 -9.68 7.39
CA VAL A 138 10.58 -8.45 6.90
C VAL A 138 9.76 -7.83 8.02
N ASN A 139 10.10 -6.60 8.39
CA ASN A 139 9.36 -5.79 9.36
C ASN A 139 9.48 -4.31 9.00
N TYR A 140 8.36 -3.66 8.67
CA TYR A 140 8.30 -2.26 8.25
C TYR A 140 8.32 -1.26 9.41
#